data_AF-A0A975D382-F1
#
_entry.id   AF-A0A975D382-F1
#
_cell.length_a   1.000
_cell.length_b   1.000
_cell.length_c   1.000
_cell.angle_alpha   90.00
_cell.angle_beta   90.00
_cell.angle_gamma   90.00
#
_symmetry.space_group_name_H-M   'P 1'
#
loop_
_entity.id
_entity.type
_entity.pdbx_description
1 polymer ?
#
loop_
_entity_poly.entity_id
_entity_poly.type
_entity_poly.pdbx_seq_one_letter_code
_entity_poly.pdbx_strand_id
1 'polypeptide(L)' 'MHKFTKLLRDSRGATAIEYGLIAALIAVAAITAMTALGNQLSTTFNNVSNNMKAS' A
#
# COMPACT_ATOMS: atom_id res chain seq x y z
N MET A 1 -23.23 -16.23 32.57
CA MET A 1 -23.58 -15.99 31.14
C MET A 1 -23.46 -14.53 30.67
N HIS A 2 -22.71 -13.65 31.35
CA HIS A 2 -22.59 -12.22 30.97
C HIS A 2 -21.48 -11.90 29.94
N LYS A 3 -20.59 -12.86 29.64
CA LYS A 3 -19.44 -12.66 28.75
C LYS A 3 -19.84 -12.71 27.26
N PHE A 4 -20.78 -13.58 26.89
CA PHE A 4 -21.22 -13.78 25.52
C PHE A 4 -22.04 -12.59 24.96
N THR A 5 -22.88 -11.97 25.79
CA THR A 5 -23.65 -10.78 25.40
C THR A 5 -22.78 -9.54 25.22
N LYS A 6 -21.63 -9.47 25.91
CA LYS A 6 -20.65 -8.39 25.77
C LYS A 6 -19.85 -8.50 24.47
N LEU A 7 -19.53 -9.73 24.04
CA LEU A 7 -18.86 -10.00 22.76
C LEU A 7 -19.77 -9.63 21.57
N LEU A 8 -21.07 -9.91 21.67
CA LEU A 8 -22.08 -9.57 20.65
C LEU A 8 -22.40 -8.07 20.57
N ARG A 9 -22.07 -7.28 21.61
CA ARG A 9 -22.22 -5.81 21.63
C ARG A 9 -20.93 -5.07 21.28
N ASP A 10 -19.86 -5.77 20.93
CA ASP A 10 -18.57 -5.15 20.65
C ASP A 10 -18.45 -4.71 19.19
N SER A 11 -18.58 -3.41 18.95
CA SER A 11 -18.43 -2.82 17.61
C SER A 11 -16.98 -2.60 17.19
N ARG A 12 -15.99 -2.90 18.06
CA ARG A 12 -14.55 -2.69 17.75
C ARG A 12 -14.11 -3.44 16.49
N GLY A 13 -14.66 -4.63 16.26
CA GLY A 13 -14.42 -5.41 15.04
C GLY A 13 -14.99 -4.74 13.78
N ALA A 14 -16.17 -4.13 13.87
CA ALA A 14 -16.77 -3.40 12.76
C ALA A 14 -15.93 -2.16 12.39
N THR A 15 -15.49 -1.38 13.39
CA THR A 15 -14.57 -0.25 13.15
C THR A 15 -13.22 -0.71 12.59
N ALA A 16 -12.71 -1.87 13.00
CA ALA A 16 -11.47 -2.41 12.45
C ALA A 16 -11.59 -2.76 10.95
N ILE A 17 -12.78 -3.18 10.49
CA ILE A 17 -13.03 -3.44 9.06
C ILE A 17 -13.08 -2.13 8.26
N GLU A 18 -13.67 -1.07 8.82
CA GLU A 18 -13.73 0.24 8.16
C GLU A 18 -12.32 0.84 7.99
N TYR A 19 -11.53 0.90 9.06
CA TYR A 19 -10.15 1.38 8.98
C TYR A 19 -9.25 0.42 8.19
N GLY A 20 -9.53 -0.89 8.23
CA GLY A 20 -8.84 -1.89 7.43
C GLY A 20 -9.04 -1.70 5.93
N LEU A 21 -10.25 -1.36 5.49
CA LEU A 21 -10.54 -1.06 4.10
C LEU A 21 -9.85 0.23 3.62
N ILE A 22 -9.87 1.28 4.45
CA ILE A 22 -9.16 2.54 4.15
C ILE A 22 -7.66 2.28 4.03
N ALA A 23 -7.07 1.54 4.97
CA ALA A 23 -5.66 1.18 4.94
C ALA A 23 -5.30 0.36 3.70
N ALA A 24 -6.16 -0.59 3.29
CA ALA A 24 -5.97 -1.37 2.08
C ALA A 24 -5.95 -0.49 0.82
N LEU A 25 -6.86 0.47 0.70
CA LEU A 25 -6.90 1.41 -0.43
C LEU A 25 -5.65 2.30 -0.50
N ILE A 26 -5.21 2.82 0.66
CA ILE A 26 -3.97 3.60 0.75
C ILE A 26 -2.77 2.75 0.35
N ALA A 27 -2.69 1.50 0.81
CA ALA A 27 -1.61 0.59 0.48
C ALA A 27 -1.53 0.32 -1.03
N VAL A 28 -2.66 0.05 -1.69
CA VAL A 28 -2.72 -0.17 -3.14
C VAL A 28 -2.26 1.07 -3.92
N ALA A 29 -2.71 2.26 -3.51
CA ALA A 29 -2.28 3.51 -4.13
C ALA A 29 -0.77 3.75 -3.96
N ALA A 30 -0.24 3.51 -2.75
CA ALA A 30 1.17 3.64 -2.45
C ALA A 30 2.03 2.67 -3.27
N ILE A 31 1.64 1.40 -3.37
CA ILE A 31 2.32 0.39 -4.19
C ILE A 31 2.38 0.86 -5.66
N THR A 32 1.24 1.30 -6.20
CA THR A 32 1.15 1.77 -7.59
C THR A 32 2.09 2.95 -7.85
N ALA A 33 2.11 3.94 -6.95
CA ALA A 33 2.99 5.10 -7.06
C ALA A 33 4.48 4.70 -6.97
N MET A 34 4.83 3.81 -6.04
CA MET A 34 6.21 3.32 -5.89
C MET A 34 6.67 2.51 -7.11
N THR A 35 5.80 1.69 -7.70
CA THR A 35 6.12 0.96 -8.94
C THR A 35 6.38 1.93 -10.09
N ALA A 36 5.53 2.94 -10.29
CA ALA A 36 5.72 3.94 -11.33
C ALA A 36 7.04 4.72 -11.14
N LEU A 37 7.33 5.13 -9.90
CA LEU A 37 8.59 5.80 -9.55
C LEU A 37 9.81 4.90 -9.81
N GLY A 38 9.75 3.63 -9.41
CA GLY A 38 10.81 2.66 -9.66
C GLY A 38 11.10 2.46 -11.14
N ASN A 39 10.05 2.40 -11.97
CA ASN A 39 10.19 2.32 -13.42
C ASN A 39 10.89 3.56 -13.99
N GLN A 40 10.45 4.77 -13.60
CA GLN A 40 11.06 6.02 -14.07
C GLN A 40 12.54 6.11 -13.65
N LEU A 41 12.87 5.68 -12.43
CA LEU A 41 14.23 5.65 -11.93
C LEU A 41 15.10 4.68 -12.73
N SER A 42 14.58 3.47 -13.01
CA SER A 42 15.26 2.49 -13.85
C SER A 42 15.51 3.03 -15.26
N THR A 43 14.50 3.65 -15.89
CA THR A 43 14.67 4.31 -17.20
C THR A 43 15.75 5.38 -17.16
N THR A 44 15.76 6.21 -16.11
CA THR A 44 16.77 7.28 -15.95
C THR A 44 18.18 6.70 -15.88
N PHE A 45 18.40 5.70 -15.01
CA PHE A 45 19.72 5.09 -14.88
C PHE A 45 20.14 4.30 -16.12
N ASN A 46 19.20 3.63 -16.80
CA ASN A 46 19.48 2.95 -18.06
C ASN A 46 19.90 3.95 -19.14
N ASN A 47 19.23 5.11 -19.22
CA ASN A 47 19.60 6.17 -20.15
C ASN A 47 21.03 6.67 -19.86
N VAL A 48 21.36 6.94 -18.60
CA VAL A 48 22.73 7.34 -18.21
C VAL A 48 23.73 6.25 -18.61
N SER A 49 23.47 4.98 -18.27
CA SER A 49 24.34 3.86 -18.63
C SER A 49 24.56 3.74 -20.13
N ASN A 50 23.50 3.90 -20.93
CA ASN A 50 23.59 3.83 -22.39
C ASN A 50 24.40 4.98 -22.98
N ASN A 51 24.23 6.21 -22.46
CA ASN A 51 25.01 7.36 -22.92
C ASN A 51 26.49 7.22 -22.54
N MET A 52 26.80 6.66 -21.37
CA MET A 52 28.19 6.38 -20.97
C MET A 52 28.85 5.29 -21.82
N LYS A 53 28.09 4.31 -22.32
CA LYS A 53 28.60 3.25 -23.21
C LYS A 53 28.79 3.72 -24.66
N ALA A 54 28.04 4.74 -25.07
CA ALA A 54 28.10 5.29 -26.43
C ALA A 54 29.21 6.34 -26.63
N SER A 55 29.81 6.81 -25.53
CA SER A 55 31.01 7.67 -25.52
C SER A 55 32.26 6.82 -25.36
#